data_AF-W0J0D5-F1
#
_entry.id   AF-W0J0D5-F1
#
_cell.length_a   1.000
_cell.length_b   1.000
_cell.length_c   1.000
_cell.angle_alpha   90.00
_cell.angle_beta   90.00
_cell.angle_gamma   90.00
#
_symmetry.space_group_name_H-M   'P 1'
#
loop_
_entity.id
_entity.type
_entity.pdbx_description
1 polymer ?
#
loop_
_entity_poly.entity_id
_entity_poly.type
_entity_poly.pdbx_seq_one_letter_code
_entity_poly.pdbx_strand_id
1 'polypeptide(L)'
;MKTKTSSHPAIRAFSPILLGAALLFVPAVTSSAAELVKADNTTDLGAAGAWTDGTAVITGTSSDVLVFDDTLQTNSTFTWTSGNRTARGLRLENPANDIRITISNNSTHTIGADGIDMANATKSLTLIGTNQAFGFIRFSQATNNIIVGSGASLNIQTQITTSSTGTLNFTGAGDININGTNGTIRNNGANFTAVTHAGTGTLTLANANTYTGGTTLTSGNFTLAGTGSLLFDLAKGNQVTGNTTGDVRFDGVFNVAVGDVPFTGDTAWTLVAGTFGDLVYGSGFSLSLTGSVVGSGITLDSSNHYTAGNWSYDTATGALSFAAVPEPGATAAFAGAAMLLAGALLRRRVCRRRSA
;
A
#
# COMPACT_ATOMS: atom_id res chain seq x y z
N MET A 1 84.07 58.50 27.53
CA MET A 1 83.11 58.97 28.56
C MET A 1 82.58 57.73 29.29
N LYS A 2 82.81 57.63 30.60
CA LYS A 2 82.44 56.49 31.45
C LYS A 2 80.93 56.39 31.61
N THR A 3 80.41 55.15 31.65
CA THR A 3 79.41 54.58 32.60
C THR A 3 78.86 53.29 31.99
N LYS A 4 78.34 52.28 32.68
CA LYS A 4 78.41 51.74 34.04
C LYS A 4 77.59 50.44 33.93
N THR A 5 78.04 49.39 34.61
CA THR A 5 77.42 48.07 34.71
C THR A 5 75.98 48.09 35.23
N SER A 6 75.16 47.14 34.76
CA SER A 6 74.01 46.60 35.51
C SER A 6 73.77 45.14 35.08
N SER A 7 73.55 44.30 36.08
CA SER A 7 73.43 42.84 36.07
C SER A 7 72.07 42.42 36.66
N HIS A 8 71.69 41.15 36.45
CA HIS A 8 70.63 40.33 37.10
C HIS A 8 69.40 39.98 36.19
N PRO A 9 68.63 38.89 36.47
CA PRO A 9 68.91 37.53 35.96
C PRO A 9 67.66 36.84 35.34
N ALA A 10 67.83 35.58 34.92
CA ALA A 10 66.87 34.72 34.23
C ALA A 10 65.60 34.34 35.03
N ILE A 11 64.46 34.20 34.34
CA ILE A 11 63.37 33.27 34.73
C ILE A 11 62.84 32.56 33.48
N ARG A 12 62.98 31.23 33.50
CA ARG A 12 62.44 30.26 32.55
C ARG A 12 60.92 30.14 32.73
N ALA A 13 60.16 30.20 31.65
CA ALA A 13 58.76 29.75 31.64
C ALA A 13 58.65 28.49 30.79
N PHE A 14 58.25 27.40 31.44
CA PHE A 14 57.93 26.09 30.88
C PHE A 14 56.77 26.21 29.88
N SER A 15 56.93 25.67 28.67
CA SER A 15 55.81 25.37 27.77
C SER A 15 55.16 24.06 28.20
N PRO A 16 53.84 24.01 28.42
CA PRO A 16 53.13 22.75 28.60
C PRO A 16 53.05 22.01 27.26
N ILE A 17 53.58 20.79 27.24
CA ILE A 17 53.34 19.82 26.17
C ILE A 17 51.84 19.51 26.18
N LEU A 18 51.13 20.04 25.19
CA LEU A 18 49.74 19.73 24.93
C LEU A 18 49.68 18.31 24.36
N LEU A 19 49.39 17.34 25.23
CA LEU A 19 49.15 15.95 24.86
C LEU A 19 47.80 15.92 24.11
N GLY A 20 47.85 16.11 22.79
CA GLY A 20 46.70 15.98 21.92
C GLY A 20 46.25 14.52 21.89
N ALA A 21 45.17 14.21 22.62
CA ALA A 21 44.43 12.97 22.43
C ALA A 21 43.85 12.99 21.01
N ALA A 22 44.53 12.31 20.08
CA ALA A 22 43.96 12.02 18.77
C ALA A 22 42.75 11.11 18.99
N LEU A 23 41.56 11.70 19.02
CA LEU A 23 40.30 10.98 18.93
C LEU A 23 40.30 10.31 17.55
N LEU A 24 40.72 9.04 17.50
CA LEU A 24 40.56 8.20 16.33
C LEU A 24 39.05 8.03 16.11
N PHE A 25 38.48 8.88 15.25
CA PHE A 25 37.21 8.61 14.59
C PHE A 25 37.40 7.36 13.75
N VAL A 26 37.15 6.20 14.35
CA VAL A 26 36.89 4.98 13.58
C VAL A 26 35.52 5.20 12.95
N PRO A 27 35.41 5.42 11.63
CA PRO A 27 34.09 5.44 11.00
C PRO A 27 33.40 4.12 11.37
N ALA A 28 32.16 4.19 11.84
CA ALA A 28 31.39 2.99 12.07
C ALA A 28 31.32 2.23 10.74
N VAL A 29 32.07 1.13 10.66
CA VAL A 29 32.00 0.22 9.53
C VAL A 29 30.65 -0.45 9.67
N THR A 30 29.64 0.05 8.96
CA THR A 30 28.39 -0.67 8.79
C THR A 30 28.77 -1.95 8.06
N SER A 31 28.80 -3.09 8.77
CA SER A 31 28.99 -4.40 8.14
C SER A 31 28.00 -4.50 6.99
N SER A 32 28.48 -4.69 5.76
CA SER A 32 27.56 -4.96 4.65
C SER A 32 26.76 -6.20 5.00
N ALA A 33 25.47 -6.19 4.68
CA ALA A 33 24.63 -7.36 4.76
C ALA A 33 25.34 -8.57 4.14
N ALA A 34 25.35 -9.71 4.83
CA ALA A 34 25.83 -10.93 4.21
C ALA A 34 24.75 -11.47 3.26
N GLU A 35 25.16 -12.23 2.27
CA GLU A 35 24.25 -12.98 1.41
C GLU A 35 24.19 -14.41 1.94
N LEU A 36 22.99 -14.85 2.31
CA LEU A 36 22.72 -16.23 2.66
C LEU A 36 22.22 -16.94 1.41
N VAL A 37 23.10 -17.67 0.74
CA VAL A 37 22.74 -18.42 -0.46
C VAL A 37 22.11 -19.74 -0.06
N LYS A 38 20.94 -20.04 -0.63
CA LYS A 38 20.22 -21.28 -0.40
C LYS A 38 21.09 -22.45 -0.89
N ALA A 39 21.33 -23.44 -0.04
CA ALA A 39 22.03 -24.65 -0.45
C ALA A 39 21.15 -25.51 -1.38
N ASP A 40 21.78 -26.28 -2.27
CA ASP A 40 21.12 -27.20 -3.21
C ASP A 40 20.54 -28.42 -2.48
N ASN A 41 19.51 -28.19 -1.67
CA ASN A 41 18.77 -29.20 -0.93
C ASN A 41 17.34 -28.74 -0.63
N THR A 42 16.47 -29.67 -0.27
CA THR A 42 15.06 -29.40 0.11
C THR A 42 14.89 -29.12 1.60
N THR A 43 15.96 -28.80 2.32
CA THR A 43 15.92 -28.53 3.76
C THR A 43 15.07 -27.29 4.02
N ASP A 44 14.26 -27.34 5.07
CA ASP A 44 13.44 -26.21 5.53
C ASP A 44 14.32 -24.97 5.77
N LEU A 45 13.84 -23.78 5.39
CA LEU A 45 14.64 -22.54 5.42
C LEU A 45 15.07 -22.11 6.83
N GLY A 46 14.40 -22.61 7.86
CA GLY A 46 14.75 -22.42 9.26
C GLY A 46 15.61 -23.52 9.88
N ALA A 47 15.96 -24.57 9.14
CA ALA A 47 16.76 -25.68 9.65
C ALA A 47 18.26 -25.51 9.35
N ALA A 48 19.10 -26.12 10.17
CA ALA A 48 20.55 -26.16 9.95
C ALA A 48 20.86 -26.85 8.61
N GLY A 49 21.83 -26.29 7.86
CA GLY A 49 22.20 -26.79 6.54
C GLY A 49 21.27 -26.37 5.39
N ALA A 50 20.27 -25.51 5.65
CA ALA A 50 19.45 -24.95 4.57
C ALA A 50 20.23 -23.98 3.67
N TRP A 51 21.25 -23.33 4.23
CA TRP A 51 22.09 -22.31 3.60
C TRP A 51 23.52 -22.81 3.44
N THR A 52 24.25 -22.30 2.44
CA THR A 52 25.58 -22.79 2.05
C THR A 52 26.65 -22.60 3.13
N ASP A 53 26.46 -21.67 4.06
CA ASP A 53 27.35 -21.47 5.22
C ASP A 53 27.23 -22.58 6.30
N GLY A 54 26.29 -23.51 6.14
CA GLY A 54 26.07 -24.68 6.99
C GLY A 54 25.61 -24.38 8.42
N THR A 55 25.61 -23.12 8.85
CA THR A 55 25.42 -22.70 10.25
C THR A 55 24.28 -21.70 10.43
N ALA A 56 23.87 -20.98 9.37
CA ALA A 56 22.78 -20.04 9.45
C ALA A 56 21.46 -20.76 9.66
N VAL A 57 20.96 -20.67 10.88
CA VAL A 57 19.52 -20.64 11.12
C VAL A 57 19.12 -19.18 11.03
N ILE A 58 18.23 -18.82 10.10
CA ILE A 58 17.66 -17.46 10.08
C ILE A 58 16.92 -17.26 11.40
N THR A 59 17.55 -16.60 12.37
CA THR A 59 17.00 -16.35 13.69
C THR A 59 16.56 -14.90 13.78
N GLY A 60 15.24 -14.66 13.79
CA GLY A 60 14.57 -13.44 14.25
C GLY A 60 14.83 -12.10 13.53
N THR A 61 16.10 -11.72 13.32
CA THR A 61 16.58 -10.44 12.79
C THR A 61 17.87 -10.66 12.01
N SER A 62 17.81 -11.16 10.77
CA SER A 62 18.99 -11.13 9.89
C SER A 62 19.05 -9.80 9.14
N SER A 63 20.24 -9.20 9.14
CA SER A 63 20.59 -8.09 8.24
C SER A 63 20.91 -8.58 6.84
N ASP A 64 20.69 -9.87 6.58
CA ASP A 64 21.18 -10.58 5.42
C ASP A 64 20.14 -10.64 4.32
N VAL A 65 20.62 -10.78 3.08
CA VAL A 65 19.79 -11.03 1.91
C VAL A 65 19.72 -12.53 1.69
N LEU A 66 18.52 -13.09 1.61
CA LEU A 66 18.34 -14.50 1.29
C LEU A 66 18.37 -14.66 -0.22
N VAL A 67 19.35 -15.38 -0.74
CA VAL A 67 19.56 -15.55 -2.17
C VAL A 67 19.19 -16.96 -2.58
N PHE A 68 18.29 -17.05 -3.56
CA PHE A 68 17.92 -18.31 -4.21
C PHE A 68 18.57 -18.34 -5.59
N ASP A 69 19.63 -19.14 -5.69
CA ASP A 69 20.36 -19.45 -6.92
C ASP A 69 20.64 -20.96 -6.97
N ASP A 70 19.66 -21.76 -6.54
CA ASP A 70 19.86 -23.20 -6.40
C ASP A 70 19.81 -23.92 -7.75
N THR A 71 20.66 -24.93 -7.90
CA THR A 71 20.72 -25.77 -9.11
C THR A 71 19.83 -27.01 -9.01
N LEU A 72 18.91 -27.05 -8.03
CA LEU A 72 18.06 -28.20 -7.78
C LEU A 72 17.20 -28.50 -9.01
N GLN A 73 17.37 -29.70 -9.58
CA GLN A 73 16.61 -30.14 -10.76
C GLN A 73 15.22 -30.70 -10.44
N THR A 74 14.81 -30.70 -9.17
CA THR A 74 13.49 -31.15 -8.72
C THR A 74 12.71 -29.99 -8.11
N ASN A 75 11.44 -30.20 -7.75
CA ASN A 75 10.56 -29.16 -7.19
C ASN A 75 11.23 -28.38 -6.04
N SER A 76 11.56 -27.11 -6.28
CA SER A 76 12.13 -26.19 -5.28
C SER A 76 11.02 -25.61 -4.39
N THR A 77 10.38 -26.48 -3.61
CA THR A 77 9.40 -26.08 -2.60
C THR A 77 10.06 -26.06 -1.23
N PHE A 78 10.08 -24.89 -0.60
CA PHE A 78 10.63 -24.67 0.71
C PHE A 78 9.55 -24.25 1.69
N THR A 79 9.77 -24.53 2.96
CA THR A 79 8.89 -24.11 4.04
C THR A 79 9.68 -23.26 5.02
N TRP A 80 9.02 -22.27 5.62
CA TRP A 80 9.44 -21.66 6.87
C TRP A 80 8.61 -22.32 7.99
N THR A 81 9.16 -23.32 8.66
CA THR A 81 8.49 -24.00 9.77
C THR A 81 8.49 -23.15 11.03
N SER A 82 7.40 -22.40 11.19
CA SER A 82 7.04 -21.63 12.39
C SER A 82 8.01 -20.50 12.80
N GLY A 83 7.44 -19.52 13.51
CA GLY A 83 8.17 -18.40 14.08
C GLY A 83 8.34 -17.23 13.12
N ASN A 84 8.51 -16.05 13.70
CA ASN A 84 8.76 -14.84 12.94
C ASN A 84 10.20 -14.83 12.45
N ARG A 85 10.37 -14.52 11.17
CA ARG A 85 11.68 -14.37 10.52
C ARG A 85 11.79 -12.96 9.99
N THR A 86 12.99 -12.44 9.95
CA THR A 86 13.29 -11.15 9.31
C THR A 86 14.54 -11.35 8.48
N ALA A 87 14.50 -10.88 7.24
CA ALA A 87 15.65 -10.75 6.36
C ALA A 87 15.71 -9.32 5.83
N ARG A 88 16.90 -8.86 5.45
CA ARG A 88 17.04 -7.57 4.77
C ARG A 88 16.38 -7.58 3.40
N GLY A 89 16.38 -8.71 2.71
CA GLY A 89 15.68 -8.91 1.45
C GLY A 89 15.60 -10.37 1.04
N LEU A 90 14.82 -10.62 -0.01
CA LEU A 90 14.81 -11.88 -0.77
C LEU A 90 15.31 -11.57 -2.17
N ARG A 91 16.28 -12.35 -2.67
CA ARG A 91 16.76 -12.24 -4.04
C ARG A 91 16.62 -13.58 -4.76
N LEU A 92 16.06 -13.53 -5.96
CA LEU A 92 16.03 -14.65 -6.89
C LEU A 92 16.99 -14.32 -8.04
N GLU A 93 18.05 -15.11 -8.18
CA GLU A 93 19.01 -14.92 -9.25
C GLU A 93 18.65 -15.80 -10.42
N ASN A 94 19.13 -17.04 -10.49
CA ASN A 94 18.79 -17.90 -11.61
C ASN A 94 18.66 -19.37 -11.18
N PRO A 95 17.68 -19.67 -10.31
CA PRO A 95 17.45 -21.04 -9.90
C PRO A 95 17.10 -21.92 -11.11
N ALA A 96 17.38 -23.21 -11.00
CA ALA A 96 17.07 -24.16 -12.07
C ALA A 96 15.54 -24.32 -12.31
N ASN A 97 14.72 -24.08 -11.28
CA ASN A 97 13.27 -24.23 -11.30
C ASN A 97 12.55 -23.04 -10.67
N ASP A 98 11.23 -22.96 -10.88
CA ASP A 98 10.38 -22.04 -10.13
C ASP A 98 10.47 -22.34 -8.64
N ILE A 99 10.60 -21.28 -7.84
CA ILE A 99 10.72 -21.37 -6.39
C ILE A 99 9.35 -21.20 -5.75
N ARG A 100 9.01 -22.10 -4.84
CA ARG A 100 7.82 -22.02 -4.03
C ARG A 100 8.20 -21.92 -2.56
N ILE A 101 7.77 -20.88 -1.86
CA ILE A 101 8.01 -20.76 -0.42
C ILE A 101 6.70 -20.70 0.35
N THR A 102 6.56 -21.64 1.28
CA THR A 102 5.40 -21.76 2.15
C THR A 102 5.70 -21.13 3.51
N ILE A 103 4.96 -20.10 3.86
CA ILE A 103 4.96 -19.44 5.16
C ILE A 103 3.91 -20.15 6.02
N SER A 104 4.38 -20.83 7.07
CA SER A 104 3.52 -21.56 7.99
C SER A 104 2.56 -20.64 8.75
N ASN A 105 1.53 -21.22 9.36
CA ASN A 105 0.64 -20.51 10.26
C ASN A 105 1.42 -19.84 11.40
N ASN A 106 0.90 -18.73 11.92
CA ASN A 106 1.50 -17.98 13.03
C ASN A 106 2.94 -17.52 12.78
N SER A 107 3.28 -17.28 11.51
CA SER A 107 4.62 -16.88 11.08
C SER A 107 4.54 -15.61 10.24
N THR A 108 5.27 -14.58 10.67
CA THR A 108 5.55 -13.41 9.83
C THR A 108 6.91 -13.57 9.18
N HIS A 109 6.99 -13.43 7.87
CA HIS A 109 8.26 -13.18 7.20
C HIS A 109 8.41 -11.68 6.95
N THR A 110 9.33 -11.05 7.68
CA THR A 110 9.61 -9.62 7.57
C THR A 110 10.72 -9.37 6.55
N ILE A 111 10.46 -8.50 5.58
CA ILE A 111 11.37 -8.08 4.53
C ILE A 111 11.86 -6.66 4.82
N GLY A 112 13.17 -6.51 4.78
CA GLY A 112 13.92 -5.30 5.08
C GLY A 112 14.08 -4.34 3.91
N ALA A 113 15.20 -3.61 3.96
CA ALA A 113 15.55 -2.54 3.04
C ALA A 113 15.67 -2.94 1.57
N ASP A 114 15.99 -4.20 1.29
CA ASP A 114 16.25 -4.64 -0.08
C ASP A 114 14.99 -5.16 -0.76
N GLY A 115 13.93 -5.42 0.00
CA GLY A 115 12.67 -5.84 -0.57
C GLY A 115 12.73 -7.23 -1.19
N ILE A 116 12.08 -7.39 -2.35
CA ILE A 116 12.14 -8.60 -3.17
C ILE A 116 12.79 -8.23 -4.50
N ASP A 117 13.95 -8.83 -4.79
CA ASP A 117 14.69 -8.61 -6.02
C ASP A 117 14.66 -9.87 -6.89
N MET A 118 13.97 -9.77 -8.02
CA MET A 118 13.95 -10.77 -9.07
C MET A 118 14.38 -10.15 -10.40
N ALA A 119 15.20 -9.09 -10.39
CA ALA A 119 15.55 -8.33 -11.59
C ALA A 119 16.26 -9.18 -12.66
N ASN A 120 17.03 -10.18 -12.22
CA ASN A 120 17.75 -11.11 -13.08
C ASN A 120 17.10 -12.50 -13.19
N ALA A 121 15.93 -12.69 -12.54
CA ALA A 121 15.26 -13.98 -12.49
C ALA A 121 14.73 -14.41 -13.85
N THR A 122 15.02 -15.65 -14.22
CA THR A 122 14.38 -16.34 -15.37
C THR A 122 13.26 -17.29 -14.93
N LYS A 123 13.08 -17.44 -13.62
CA LYS A 123 12.10 -18.32 -12.98
C LYS A 123 11.18 -17.53 -12.08
N SER A 124 10.01 -18.10 -11.83
CA SER A 124 8.99 -17.48 -10.99
C SER A 124 9.21 -17.78 -9.51
N LEU A 125 8.78 -16.84 -8.67
CA LEU A 125 8.70 -17.01 -7.22
C LEU A 125 7.23 -17.07 -6.82
N THR A 126 6.85 -18.09 -6.05
CA THR A 126 5.53 -18.16 -5.42
C THR A 126 5.65 -18.16 -3.91
N LEU A 127 5.01 -17.19 -3.25
CA LEU A 127 4.96 -17.06 -1.80
C LEU A 127 3.55 -17.43 -1.31
N ILE A 128 3.42 -18.41 -0.42
CA ILE A 128 2.12 -18.94 0.02
C ILE A 128 1.99 -18.88 1.53
N GLY A 129 0.83 -18.43 2.02
CA GLY A 129 0.48 -18.50 3.44
C GLY A 129 -0.52 -19.65 3.65
N THR A 130 -0.27 -20.51 4.64
CA THR A 130 -1.11 -21.70 4.88
C THR A 130 -2.47 -21.39 5.53
N ASN A 131 -2.74 -20.16 6.00
CA ASN A 131 -4.04 -19.74 6.56
C ASN A 131 -4.18 -18.21 6.61
N GLN A 132 -5.42 -17.72 6.46
CA GLN A 132 -5.85 -16.32 6.39
C GLN A 132 -5.50 -15.47 7.61
N ALA A 133 -5.28 -16.10 8.77
CA ALA A 133 -5.16 -15.33 9.99
C ALA A 133 -3.71 -14.95 10.32
N PHE A 134 -2.70 -15.76 9.94
CA PHE A 134 -1.38 -15.63 10.58
C PHE A 134 -0.14 -16.08 9.81
N GLY A 135 -0.21 -16.41 8.52
CA GLY A 135 1.00 -16.58 7.68
C GLY A 135 1.08 -15.44 6.68
N PHE A 136 1.98 -14.46 6.84
CA PHE A 136 2.02 -13.28 5.96
C PHE A 136 3.44 -12.73 5.75
N ILE A 137 3.56 -11.91 4.70
CA ILE A 137 4.76 -11.12 4.40
C ILE A 137 4.58 -9.74 5.03
N ARG A 138 5.61 -9.25 5.72
CA ARG A 138 5.63 -7.91 6.29
C ARG A 138 6.80 -7.13 5.72
N PHE A 139 6.52 -6.01 5.10
CA PHE A 139 7.54 -5.07 4.67
C PHE A 139 7.86 -4.07 5.78
N SER A 140 9.14 -3.86 6.07
CA SER A 140 9.56 -3.12 7.27
C SER A 140 9.95 -1.66 7.03
N GLN A 141 10.12 -1.24 5.77
CA GLN A 141 10.54 0.10 5.44
C GLN A 141 9.35 1.01 5.12
N ALA A 142 9.60 2.32 5.15
CA ALA A 142 8.67 3.29 4.58
C ALA A 142 8.60 3.18 3.04
N THR A 143 9.65 2.72 2.38
CA THR A 143 9.65 2.45 0.94
C THR A 143 10.19 1.06 0.71
N ASN A 144 9.40 0.18 0.12
CA ASN A 144 9.78 -1.20 -0.11
C ASN A 144 9.71 -1.50 -1.60
N ASN A 145 10.81 -2.01 -2.14
CA ASN A 145 10.92 -2.26 -3.56
C ASN A 145 10.71 -3.74 -3.87
N ILE A 146 9.94 -4.01 -4.92
CA ILE A 146 9.67 -5.34 -5.44
C ILE A 146 9.94 -5.24 -6.94
N ILE A 147 10.99 -5.92 -7.40
CA ILE A 147 11.48 -5.84 -8.77
C ILE A 147 11.34 -7.21 -9.42
N VAL A 148 10.72 -7.29 -10.60
CA VAL A 148 10.61 -8.55 -11.35
C VAL A 148 11.12 -8.38 -12.78
N GLY A 149 12.16 -9.15 -13.14
CA GLY A 149 12.77 -9.17 -14.47
C GLY A 149 11.84 -9.73 -15.55
N SER A 150 12.16 -9.49 -16.82
CA SER A 150 11.38 -10.02 -17.94
C SER A 150 11.45 -11.55 -18.00
N GLY A 151 10.30 -12.19 -18.22
CA GLY A 151 10.19 -13.64 -18.34
C GLY A 151 9.98 -14.38 -17.00
N ALA A 152 9.98 -13.66 -15.87
CA ALA A 152 9.62 -14.20 -14.56
C ALA A 152 8.28 -13.64 -14.07
N SER A 153 7.72 -14.27 -13.04
CA SER A 153 6.57 -13.75 -12.31
C SER A 153 6.74 -13.91 -10.80
N LEU A 154 6.24 -12.93 -10.06
CA LEU A 154 6.07 -13.01 -8.61
C LEU A 154 4.60 -13.29 -8.28
N ASN A 155 4.32 -14.45 -7.70
CA ASN A 155 2.98 -14.86 -7.30
C ASN A 155 2.86 -14.84 -5.77
N ILE A 156 2.07 -13.93 -5.22
CA ILE A 156 1.89 -13.77 -3.78
C ILE A 156 0.48 -14.27 -3.39
N GLN A 157 0.44 -15.50 -2.88
CA GLN A 157 -0.75 -16.19 -2.39
C GLN A 157 -0.91 -16.08 -0.88
N THR A 158 -0.56 -14.92 -0.36
CA THR A 158 -0.61 -14.60 1.07
C THR A 158 -0.84 -13.11 1.28
N GLN A 159 -1.08 -12.73 2.53
CA GLN A 159 -1.25 -11.33 2.88
C GLN A 159 0.10 -10.59 2.85
N ILE A 160 0.07 -9.37 2.35
CA ILE A 160 1.13 -8.38 2.46
C ILE A 160 0.69 -7.33 3.48
N THR A 161 1.57 -7.03 4.42
CA THR A 161 1.41 -5.95 5.41
C THR A 161 2.66 -5.09 5.44
N THR A 162 2.56 -3.88 6.01
CA THR A 162 3.73 -3.04 6.33
C THR A 162 3.84 -2.82 7.84
N SER A 163 5.05 -2.62 8.37
CA SER A 163 5.24 -2.24 9.78
C SER A 163 5.17 -0.72 10.01
N SER A 164 5.22 0.06 8.95
CA SER A 164 5.20 1.52 8.97
C SER A 164 4.28 2.07 7.88
N THR A 165 3.85 3.32 8.03
CA THR A 165 3.28 4.07 6.92
C THR A 165 4.33 4.18 5.81
N GLY A 166 3.92 3.91 4.57
CA GLY A 166 4.87 3.80 3.47
C GLY A 166 4.25 3.35 2.16
N THR A 167 5.13 3.00 1.22
CA THR A 167 4.78 2.62 -0.15
C THR A 167 5.39 1.26 -0.50
N LEU A 168 4.59 0.42 -1.16
CA LEU A 168 5.05 -0.75 -1.89
C LEU A 168 5.28 -0.33 -3.35
N ASN A 169 6.52 -0.39 -3.81
CA ASN A 169 6.92 -0.06 -5.17
C ASN A 169 7.15 -1.34 -5.97
N PHE A 170 6.31 -1.55 -6.97
CA PHE A 170 6.40 -2.65 -7.92
C PHE A 170 7.06 -2.15 -9.21
N THR A 171 8.18 -2.75 -9.62
CA THR A 171 8.95 -2.37 -10.82
C THR A 171 9.41 -3.58 -11.62
N GLY A 172 9.98 -3.33 -12.80
CA GLY A 172 10.48 -4.36 -13.70
C GLY A 172 9.48 -4.78 -14.78
N ALA A 173 9.88 -5.72 -15.62
CA ALA A 173 9.15 -6.12 -16.81
C ALA A 173 8.33 -7.42 -16.65
N GLY A 174 8.56 -8.18 -15.58
CA GLY A 174 7.79 -9.36 -15.25
C GLY A 174 6.48 -9.05 -14.55
N ASP A 175 5.60 -10.05 -14.49
CA ASP A 175 4.28 -9.90 -13.87
C ASP A 175 4.34 -10.09 -12.36
N ILE A 176 3.53 -9.31 -11.66
CA ILE A 176 3.36 -9.40 -10.21
C ILE A 176 1.89 -9.69 -9.94
N ASN A 177 1.62 -10.88 -9.43
CA ASN A 177 0.29 -11.36 -9.18
C ASN A 177 0.07 -11.54 -7.69
N ILE A 178 -0.72 -10.66 -7.08
CA ILE A 178 -1.20 -10.82 -5.72
C ILE A 178 -2.55 -11.54 -5.82
N ASN A 179 -2.43 -12.85 -6.00
CA ASN A 179 -3.53 -13.76 -6.37
C ASN A 179 -3.53 -15.01 -5.48
N GLY A 180 -4.56 -15.84 -5.54
CA GLY A 180 -4.70 -17.02 -4.67
C GLY A 180 -5.50 -16.73 -3.39
N THR A 181 -5.86 -17.76 -2.64
CA THR A 181 -6.90 -17.70 -1.58
C THR A 181 -6.72 -16.56 -0.57
N ASN A 182 -5.47 -16.19 -0.28
CA ASN A 182 -5.12 -15.22 0.76
C ASN A 182 -4.37 -13.99 0.22
N GLY A 183 -4.12 -13.93 -1.10
CA GLY A 183 -3.35 -12.86 -1.74
C GLY A 183 -4.05 -11.51 -1.61
N THR A 184 -3.60 -10.65 -0.69
CA THR A 184 -4.17 -9.31 -0.44
C THR A 184 -3.09 -8.36 0.09
N ILE A 185 -3.23 -7.06 -0.16
CA ILE A 185 -2.49 -6.00 0.51
C ILE A 185 -3.39 -5.41 1.60
N ARG A 186 -2.88 -5.33 2.84
CA ARG A 186 -3.64 -4.85 4.00
C ARG A 186 -2.84 -3.80 4.77
N ASN A 187 -3.56 -2.84 5.34
CA ASN A 187 -3.00 -2.01 6.39
C ASN A 187 -2.76 -2.85 7.66
N ASN A 188 -1.73 -2.47 8.42
CA ASN A 188 -1.49 -2.99 9.75
C ASN A 188 -1.78 -1.88 10.78
N GLY A 189 -2.96 -1.93 11.39
CA GLY A 189 -3.42 -0.91 12.33
C GLY A 189 -3.61 0.46 11.66
N ALA A 190 -3.04 1.50 12.24
CA ALA A 190 -3.14 2.88 11.74
C ALA A 190 -2.15 3.21 10.60
N ASN A 191 -1.28 2.28 10.22
CA ASN A 191 -0.30 2.50 9.16
C ASN A 191 -0.98 2.50 7.79
N PHE A 192 -0.66 3.50 6.98
CA PHE A 192 -1.16 3.63 5.61
C PHE A 192 -0.16 3.00 4.65
N THR A 193 -0.60 2.05 3.84
CA THR A 193 0.20 1.52 2.74
C THR A 193 -0.29 2.13 1.42
N ALA A 194 0.58 2.85 0.72
CA ALA A 194 0.38 3.22 -0.67
C ALA A 194 0.96 2.14 -1.59
N VAL A 195 0.45 2.08 -2.80
CA VAL A 195 0.94 1.18 -3.85
C VAL A 195 1.41 2.02 -5.02
N THR A 196 2.61 1.76 -5.52
CA THR A 196 3.11 2.33 -6.77
C THR A 196 3.45 1.18 -7.72
N HIS A 197 2.86 1.20 -8.92
CA HIS A 197 3.29 0.35 -10.03
C HIS A 197 4.03 1.20 -11.05
N ALA A 198 5.32 0.92 -11.23
CA ALA A 198 6.19 1.60 -12.18
C ALA A 198 6.91 0.61 -13.11
N GLY A 199 6.56 -0.68 -13.04
CA GLY A 199 7.06 -1.71 -13.94
C GLY A 199 6.35 -1.68 -15.28
N THR A 200 6.98 -2.23 -16.33
CA THR A 200 6.35 -2.42 -17.65
C THR A 200 5.52 -3.70 -17.73
N GLY A 201 5.66 -4.60 -16.76
CA GLY A 201 4.82 -5.79 -16.63
C GLY A 201 3.41 -5.48 -16.07
N THR A 202 2.67 -6.53 -15.73
CA THR A 202 1.32 -6.41 -15.18
C THR A 202 1.31 -6.56 -13.67
N LEU A 203 0.72 -5.60 -12.96
CA LEU A 203 0.33 -5.76 -11.55
C LEU A 203 -1.13 -6.23 -11.47
N THR A 204 -1.35 -7.44 -10.97
CA THR A 204 -2.69 -7.98 -10.73
C THR A 204 -2.99 -8.01 -9.23
N LEU A 205 -4.06 -7.30 -8.84
CA LEU A 205 -4.64 -7.38 -7.49
C LEU A 205 -5.93 -8.20 -7.53
N ALA A 206 -5.96 -9.32 -6.82
CA ALA A 206 -7.16 -10.10 -6.57
C ALA A 206 -7.57 -9.98 -5.09
N ASN A 207 -8.74 -10.54 -4.75
CA ASN A 207 -9.34 -10.51 -3.41
C ASN A 207 -9.50 -9.11 -2.80
N ALA A 208 -9.97 -9.06 -1.55
CA ALA A 208 -10.26 -7.81 -0.87
C ALA A 208 -8.99 -7.12 -0.34
N ASN A 209 -8.48 -6.15 -1.09
CA ASN A 209 -7.37 -5.31 -0.66
C ASN A 209 -7.89 -4.16 0.22
N THR A 210 -7.26 -3.94 1.37
CA THR A 210 -7.75 -3.01 2.41
C THR A 210 -6.73 -1.95 2.80
N TYR A 211 -5.69 -1.75 1.99
CA TYR A 211 -4.80 -0.62 2.17
C TYR A 211 -5.53 0.70 1.93
N THR A 212 -5.13 1.75 2.65
CA THR A 212 -5.80 3.06 2.58
C THR A 212 -4.90 4.17 2.04
N GLY A 213 -3.70 3.84 1.56
CA GLY A 213 -2.92 4.76 0.74
C GLY A 213 -3.43 4.79 -0.70
N GLY A 214 -2.97 5.77 -1.48
CA GLY A 214 -3.26 5.83 -2.91
C GLY A 214 -2.59 4.70 -3.70
N THR A 215 -3.12 4.44 -4.89
CA THR A 215 -2.51 3.58 -5.90
C THR A 215 -1.99 4.47 -7.02
N THR A 216 -0.70 4.46 -7.30
CA THR A 216 -0.08 5.27 -8.36
C THR A 216 0.40 4.35 -9.47
N LEU A 217 -0.04 4.57 -10.70
CA LEU A 217 0.28 3.76 -11.88
C LEU A 217 1.09 4.60 -12.87
N THR A 218 2.42 4.44 -12.89
CA THR A 218 3.31 5.25 -13.74
C THR A 218 3.80 4.52 -14.99
N SER A 219 3.61 3.21 -15.08
CA SER A 219 3.98 2.40 -16.24
C SER A 219 3.21 1.07 -16.24
N GLY A 220 3.33 0.34 -17.35
CA GLY A 220 2.82 -1.02 -17.51
C GLY A 220 1.31 -1.15 -17.34
N ASN A 221 0.89 -2.39 -17.11
CA ASN A 221 -0.53 -2.73 -17.00
C ASN A 221 -0.94 -2.90 -15.53
N PHE A 222 -2.19 -2.59 -15.23
CA PHE A 222 -2.79 -2.83 -13.93
C PHE A 222 -4.13 -3.55 -14.10
N THR A 223 -4.36 -4.58 -13.29
CA THR A 223 -5.65 -5.29 -13.25
C THR A 223 -6.13 -5.44 -11.82
N LEU A 224 -7.29 -4.88 -11.51
CA LEU A 224 -8.11 -5.32 -10.38
C LEU A 224 -9.01 -6.45 -10.86
N ALA A 225 -8.68 -7.68 -10.51
CA ALA A 225 -9.41 -8.87 -10.97
C ALA A 225 -10.87 -8.87 -10.49
N GLY A 226 -11.74 -9.67 -11.10
CA GLY A 226 -13.17 -9.73 -10.75
C GLY A 226 -13.46 -10.17 -9.31
N THR A 227 -12.56 -10.93 -8.68
CA THR A 227 -12.63 -11.27 -7.24
C THR A 227 -11.99 -10.21 -6.35
N GLY A 228 -11.37 -9.20 -6.96
CA GLY A 228 -10.65 -8.12 -6.31
C GLY A 228 -11.57 -7.05 -5.74
N SER A 229 -11.13 -6.37 -4.70
CA SER A 229 -11.69 -5.08 -4.31
C SER A 229 -10.62 -4.11 -3.84
N LEU A 230 -10.87 -2.82 -4.04
CA LEU A 230 -10.11 -1.71 -3.46
C LEU A 230 -10.97 -0.92 -2.48
N LEU A 231 -10.39 -0.47 -1.38
CA LEU A 231 -11.03 0.43 -0.43
C LEU A 231 -10.72 1.89 -0.81
N PHE A 232 -11.75 2.72 -0.99
CA PHE A 232 -11.67 4.18 -1.13
C PHE A 232 -12.27 4.83 0.11
N ASP A 233 -11.44 5.24 1.05
CA ASP A 233 -11.82 6.03 2.21
C ASP A 233 -11.77 7.52 1.85
N LEU A 234 -12.95 8.10 1.59
CA LEU A 234 -13.05 9.48 1.13
C LEU A 234 -12.49 10.49 2.13
N ALA A 235 -12.51 10.19 3.43
CA ALA A 235 -11.94 11.06 4.45
C ALA A 235 -10.39 11.06 4.41
N LYS A 236 -9.79 9.99 3.90
CA LYS A 236 -8.33 9.86 3.68
C LYS A 236 -7.90 10.32 2.29
N GLY A 237 -8.85 10.55 1.38
CA GLY A 237 -8.58 11.04 0.04
C GLY A 237 -7.76 10.06 -0.81
N ASN A 238 -7.83 8.76 -0.54
CA ASN A 238 -7.09 7.78 -1.33
C ASN A 238 -7.76 7.55 -2.69
N GLN A 239 -6.94 7.38 -3.72
CA GLN A 239 -7.35 7.36 -5.13
C GLN A 239 -6.48 6.38 -5.90
N VAL A 240 -6.92 6.00 -7.10
CA VAL A 240 -6.05 5.47 -8.14
C VAL A 240 -5.64 6.64 -9.04
N THR A 241 -4.36 6.93 -9.10
CA THR A 241 -3.78 7.93 -10.01
C THR A 241 -2.93 7.26 -11.06
N GLY A 242 -2.91 7.79 -12.28
CA GLY A 242 -2.06 7.21 -13.33
C GLY A 242 -1.55 8.15 -14.41
N ASN A 243 -0.41 7.77 -14.94
CA ASN A 243 0.20 8.31 -16.14
C ASN A 243 0.95 7.16 -16.83
N THR A 244 0.20 6.16 -17.28
CA THR A 244 0.73 4.96 -17.94
C THR A 244 0.15 4.85 -19.34
N THR A 245 0.92 4.30 -20.27
CA THR A 245 0.45 3.95 -21.62
C THR A 245 -0.05 2.51 -21.70
N GLY A 246 0.03 1.74 -20.62
CA GLY A 246 -0.50 0.39 -20.56
C GLY A 246 -1.98 0.33 -20.20
N ASP A 247 -2.50 -0.88 -20.20
CA ASP A 247 -3.92 -1.15 -19.95
C ASP A 247 -4.21 -1.13 -18.45
N VAL A 248 -5.23 -0.38 -18.07
CA VAL A 248 -5.76 -0.33 -16.70
C VAL A 248 -7.16 -0.90 -16.71
N ARG A 249 -7.34 -2.03 -16.03
CA ARG A 249 -8.59 -2.77 -16.00
C ARG A 249 -9.13 -2.90 -14.58
N PHE A 250 -10.38 -2.49 -14.40
CA PHE A 250 -11.15 -2.72 -13.19
C PHE A 250 -12.28 -3.71 -13.47
N ASP A 251 -12.13 -4.96 -13.03
CA ASP A 251 -13.19 -5.96 -13.05
C ASP A 251 -13.81 -6.20 -11.67
N GLY A 252 -13.14 -5.74 -10.60
CA GLY A 252 -13.54 -5.98 -9.22
C GLY A 252 -14.48 -4.94 -8.63
N VAL A 253 -14.50 -4.87 -7.29
CA VAL A 253 -15.36 -3.97 -6.53
C VAL A 253 -14.60 -2.75 -6.03
N PHE A 254 -15.14 -1.56 -6.24
CA PHE A 254 -14.73 -0.37 -5.49
C PHE A 254 -15.58 -0.26 -4.22
N ASN A 255 -14.95 -0.48 -3.06
CA ASN A 255 -15.57 -0.29 -1.76
C ASN A 255 -15.29 1.14 -1.29
N VAL A 256 -16.27 2.03 -1.37
CA VAL A 256 -16.11 3.42 -0.96
C VAL A 256 -16.66 3.60 0.45
N ALA A 257 -15.82 4.01 1.38
CA ALA A 257 -16.23 4.42 2.71
C ALA A 257 -16.58 5.91 2.69
N VAL A 258 -17.86 6.21 2.96
CA VAL A 258 -18.41 7.58 2.93
C VAL A 258 -18.79 8.10 4.32
N GLY A 259 -18.72 7.24 5.36
CA GLY A 259 -19.28 7.52 6.69
C GLY A 259 -18.65 8.69 7.44
N ASP A 260 -17.40 9.05 7.14
CA ASP A 260 -16.63 10.07 7.86
C ASP A 260 -16.58 11.42 7.13
N VAL A 261 -17.35 11.59 6.05
CA VAL A 261 -17.34 12.82 5.24
C VAL A 261 -18.62 13.64 5.48
N PRO A 262 -18.51 14.92 5.90
CA PRO A 262 -19.68 15.77 6.07
C PRO A 262 -20.29 16.15 4.72
N PHE A 263 -21.59 15.91 4.56
CA PHE A 263 -22.35 16.30 3.37
C PHE A 263 -23.08 17.62 3.62
N THR A 264 -22.44 18.74 3.26
CA THR A 264 -23.01 20.09 3.45
C THR A 264 -23.54 20.71 2.15
N GLY A 265 -23.45 19.99 1.03
CA GLY A 265 -23.87 20.45 -0.30
C GLY A 265 -23.44 19.47 -1.39
N ASP A 266 -23.61 19.89 -2.64
CA ASP A 266 -23.09 19.16 -3.80
C ASP A 266 -21.58 18.99 -3.66
N THR A 267 -21.12 17.74 -3.65
CA THR A 267 -19.71 17.42 -3.44
C THR A 267 -19.27 16.34 -4.42
N ALA A 268 -18.03 16.43 -4.90
CA ALA A 268 -17.44 15.45 -5.79
C ALA A 268 -16.05 15.05 -5.33
N TRP A 269 -15.73 13.77 -5.51
CA TRP A 269 -14.44 13.15 -5.26
C TRP A 269 -14.01 12.42 -6.52
N THR A 270 -12.74 12.48 -6.87
CA THR A 270 -12.19 11.68 -7.96
C THR A 270 -11.60 10.40 -7.37
N LEU A 271 -12.15 9.24 -7.72
CA LEU A 271 -11.62 7.95 -7.28
C LEU A 271 -10.53 7.44 -8.21
N VAL A 272 -10.68 7.71 -9.51
CA VAL A 272 -9.71 7.34 -10.54
C VAL A 272 -9.36 8.59 -11.32
N ALA A 273 -8.09 8.99 -11.31
CA ALA A 273 -7.59 10.17 -12.01
C ALA A 273 -6.38 9.79 -12.85
N GLY A 274 -6.26 10.34 -14.06
CA GLY A 274 -5.02 10.16 -14.82
C GLY A 274 -5.21 10.01 -16.31
N THR A 275 -4.10 9.69 -16.96
CA THR A 275 -4.05 9.29 -18.36
C THR A 275 -3.59 7.84 -18.42
N PHE A 276 -4.37 7.02 -19.11
CA PHE A 276 -4.16 5.58 -19.26
C PHE A 276 -4.12 5.25 -20.76
N GLY A 277 -3.42 4.18 -21.14
CA GLY A 277 -3.44 3.71 -22.54
C GLY A 277 -4.83 3.24 -22.93
N ASP A 278 -5.35 2.30 -22.15
CA ASP A 278 -6.75 1.91 -22.14
C ASP A 278 -7.25 1.88 -20.68
N LEU A 279 -8.44 2.43 -20.43
CA LEU A 279 -9.09 2.38 -19.13
C LEU A 279 -10.42 1.64 -19.27
N VAL A 280 -10.45 0.42 -18.75
CA VAL A 280 -11.59 -0.47 -18.91
C VAL A 280 -12.22 -0.79 -17.56
N TYR A 281 -13.50 -0.46 -17.42
CA TYR A 281 -14.36 -1.00 -16.37
C TYR A 281 -15.07 -2.21 -16.98
N GLY A 282 -14.63 -3.42 -16.62
CA GLY A 282 -15.15 -4.62 -17.24
C GLY A 282 -16.50 -5.05 -16.67
N SER A 283 -17.07 -6.13 -17.21
CA SER A 283 -18.45 -6.56 -16.89
C SER A 283 -18.66 -7.02 -15.44
N GLY A 284 -17.57 -7.32 -14.72
CA GLY A 284 -17.61 -7.64 -13.29
C GLY A 284 -17.57 -6.41 -12.39
N PHE A 285 -17.24 -5.23 -12.95
CA PHE A 285 -17.04 -4.02 -12.17
C PHE A 285 -18.30 -3.64 -11.41
N SER A 286 -18.12 -3.36 -10.12
CA SER A 286 -19.18 -2.84 -9.28
C SER A 286 -18.66 -1.83 -8.28
N LEU A 287 -19.57 -0.97 -7.84
CA LEU A 287 -19.32 0.01 -6.80
C LEU A 287 -20.14 -0.39 -5.56
N SER A 288 -19.56 -0.22 -4.39
CA SER A 288 -20.19 -0.48 -3.10
C SER A 288 -19.93 0.72 -2.19
N LEU A 289 -20.98 1.42 -1.78
CA LEU A 289 -20.87 2.50 -0.80
C LEU A 289 -21.13 1.94 0.60
N THR A 290 -20.23 2.23 1.54
CA THR A 290 -20.30 1.76 2.93
C THR A 290 -20.28 2.94 3.90
N GLY A 291 -21.08 2.86 4.96
CA GLY A 291 -21.26 3.93 5.94
C GLY A 291 -22.72 4.06 6.38
N SER A 292 -23.00 4.92 7.36
CA SER A 292 -24.31 5.03 8.04
C SER A 292 -25.47 5.56 7.17
N VAL A 293 -25.24 5.85 5.89
CA VAL A 293 -26.18 6.62 5.04
C VAL A 293 -26.67 5.84 3.81
N VAL A 294 -26.24 4.59 3.58
CA VAL A 294 -26.54 3.89 2.32
C VAL A 294 -27.60 2.80 2.53
N GLY A 295 -28.80 3.04 2.03
CA GLY A 295 -29.97 2.15 2.13
C GLY A 295 -30.42 1.47 0.84
N SER A 296 -29.72 1.60 -0.28
CA SER A 296 -30.16 1.01 -1.55
C SER A 296 -29.00 0.69 -2.49
N GLY A 297 -29.12 -0.44 -3.18
CA GLY A 297 -28.12 -0.94 -4.13
C GLY A 297 -27.82 0.05 -5.25
N ILE A 298 -26.57 0.01 -5.72
CA ILE A 298 -26.09 0.83 -6.83
C ILE A 298 -26.56 0.21 -8.15
N THR A 299 -27.15 1.02 -9.02
CA THR A 299 -27.59 0.58 -10.36
C THR A 299 -26.74 1.23 -11.44
N LEU A 300 -26.28 0.45 -12.41
CA LEU A 300 -25.60 0.93 -13.61
C LEU A 300 -26.65 1.36 -14.65
N ASP A 301 -26.56 2.59 -15.15
CA ASP A 301 -27.40 3.05 -16.25
C ASP A 301 -26.75 2.86 -17.63
N SER A 302 -27.47 3.23 -18.69
CA SER A 302 -27.00 3.11 -20.07
C SER A 302 -25.86 4.06 -20.45
N SER A 303 -25.52 5.02 -19.59
CA SER A 303 -24.48 6.03 -19.81
C SER A 303 -23.19 5.70 -19.05
N ASN A 304 -23.11 4.50 -18.47
CA ASN A 304 -22.04 4.07 -17.56
C ASN A 304 -21.99 4.88 -16.25
N HIS A 305 -23.13 5.40 -15.79
CA HIS A 305 -23.26 6.02 -14.48
C HIS A 305 -23.80 5.01 -13.47
N TYR A 306 -23.05 4.84 -12.37
CA TYR A 306 -23.48 4.07 -11.22
C TYR A 306 -24.22 4.98 -10.26
N THR A 307 -25.52 4.78 -10.08
CA THR A 307 -26.37 5.67 -9.26
C THR A 307 -26.97 4.95 -8.04
N ALA A 308 -27.05 5.66 -6.91
CA ALA A 308 -27.68 5.19 -5.68
C ALA A 308 -28.22 6.37 -4.87
N GLY A 309 -29.51 6.67 -5.00
CA GLY A 309 -30.12 7.84 -4.39
C GLY A 309 -29.46 9.13 -4.91
N ASN A 310 -28.78 9.84 -4.02
CA ASN A 310 -28.07 11.08 -4.34
C ASN A 310 -26.65 10.88 -4.87
N TRP A 311 -26.18 9.63 -4.90
CA TRP A 311 -24.84 9.31 -5.34
C TRP A 311 -24.82 8.96 -6.83
N SER A 312 -23.80 9.43 -7.52
CA SER A 312 -23.48 9.05 -8.89
C SER A 312 -21.98 8.82 -9.04
N TYR A 313 -21.57 7.78 -9.74
CA TYR A 313 -20.19 7.57 -10.15
C TYR A 313 -20.10 7.45 -11.66
N ASP A 314 -19.20 8.24 -12.24
CA ASP A 314 -18.95 8.32 -13.68
C ASP A 314 -17.63 7.62 -14.01
N THR A 315 -17.71 6.53 -14.76
CA THR A 315 -16.54 5.73 -15.15
C THR A 315 -15.63 6.46 -16.14
N ALA A 316 -16.16 7.39 -16.95
CA ALA A 316 -15.38 8.14 -17.93
C ALA A 316 -14.50 9.20 -17.25
N THR A 317 -14.99 9.81 -16.18
CA THR A 317 -14.23 10.83 -15.42
C THR A 317 -13.59 10.30 -14.15
N GLY A 318 -14.01 9.12 -13.69
CA GLY A 318 -13.63 8.55 -12.40
C GLY A 318 -14.19 9.33 -11.21
N ALA A 319 -15.17 10.22 -11.41
CA ALA A 319 -15.74 11.06 -10.37
C ALA A 319 -16.92 10.38 -9.67
N LEU A 320 -16.87 10.36 -8.34
CA LEU A 320 -17.98 10.06 -7.44
C LEU A 320 -18.57 11.39 -6.95
N SER A 321 -19.85 11.63 -7.18
CA SER A 321 -20.57 12.81 -6.73
C SER A 321 -21.72 12.48 -5.80
N PHE A 322 -21.98 13.41 -4.89
CA PHE A 322 -23.17 13.46 -4.06
C PHE A 322 -23.93 14.74 -4.40
N ALA A 323 -25.17 14.61 -4.84
CA ALA A 323 -26.09 15.72 -5.02
C ALA A 323 -26.86 15.95 -3.71
N ALA A 324 -26.74 17.13 -3.11
CA ALA A 324 -27.55 17.44 -1.94
C ALA A 324 -29.02 17.52 -2.36
N VAL A 325 -29.92 16.91 -1.56
CA VAL A 325 -31.35 17.20 -1.75
C VAL A 325 -31.52 18.67 -1.39
N PRO A 326 -32.06 19.51 -2.30
CA PRO A 326 -32.35 20.89 -1.96
C PRO A 326 -33.24 20.90 -0.72
N GLU A 327 -32.79 21.54 0.36
CA GLU A 327 -33.68 21.79 1.49
C GLU A 327 -34.95 22.44 0.93
N PRO A 328 -36.16 21.99 1.31
CA PRO A 328 -37.37 22.67 0.90
C PRO A 328 -37.22 24.12 1.36
N GLY A 329 -36.96 25.01 0.39
CA GLY A 329 -36.50 26.36 0.71
C GLY A 329 -37.44 26.97 1.74
N ALA A 330 -36.92 27.73 2.70
CA ALA A 330 -37.74 28.37 3.71
C ALA A 330 -38.95 29.09 3.09
N THR A 331 -38.85 29.55 1.85
CA THR A 331 -39.95 30.04 0.99
C THR A 331 -41.14 29.08 0.84
N ALA A 332 -40.95 27.77 0.66
CA ALA A 332 -42.04 26.79 0.60
C ALA A 332 -42.72 26.62 1.97
N ALA A 333 -41.93 26.61 3.06
CA ALA A 333 -42.45 26.57 4.42
C ALA A 333 -43.19 27.87 4.80
N PHE A 334 -42.66 29.03 4.42
CA PHE A 334 -43.27 30.35 4.62
C PHE A 334 -44.50 30.54 3.73
N ALA A 335 -44.51 30.04 2.49
CA ALA A 335 -45.69 30.06 1.63
C ALA A 335 -46.82 29.18 2.21
N GLY A 336 -46.49 28.00 2.72
CA GLY A 336 -47.45 27.15 3.44
C GLY A 336 -48.00 27.82 4.70
N ALA A 337 -47.12 28.41 5.53
CA ALA A 337 -47.51 29.13 6.73
C ALA A 337 -48.35 30.40 6.44
N ALA A 338 -47.99 31.15 5.38
CA ALA A 338 -48.73 32.32 4.94
C ALA A 338 -50.13 31.96 4.40
N MET A 339 -50.26 30.85 3.66
CA MET A 339 -51.56 30.36 3.19
C MET A 339 -52.45 29.88 4.35
N LEU A 340 -51.89 29.19 5.35
CA LEU A 340 -52.61 28.84 6.58
C LEU A 340 -53.07 30.07 7.36
N LEU A 341 -52.21 31.08 7.49
CA LEU A 341 -52.53 32.34 8.17
C LEU A 341 -53.61 33.14 7.41
N ALA A 342 -53.52 33.21 6.08
CA ALA A 342 -54.54 33.82 5.24
C ALA A 342 -55.89 33.11 5.35
N GLY A 343 -55.89 31.77 5.34
CA GLY A 343 -57.10 30.96 5.56
C GLY A 343 -57.72 31.19 6.94
N ALA A 344 -56.91 31.28 8.00
CA ALA A 344 -57.37 31.57 9.36
C ALA A 344 -57.96 32.98 9.49
N LEU A 345 -57.35 33.98 8.84
CA LEU A 345 -57.85 35.36 8.82
C LEU A 345 -59.15 35.51 8.03
N LEU A 346 -59.31 34.78 6.92
CA LEU A 346 -60.54 34.76 6.13
C LEU A 346 -61.72 34.13 6.90
N ARG A 347 -61.50 33.07 7.68
CA ARG A 347 -62.54 32.47 8.54
C ARG A 347 -63.02 33.42 9.65
N ARG A 348 -62.16 34.32 10.14
CA ARG A 348 -62.51 35.24 11.24
C ARG A 348 -63.47 36.37 10.82
N ARG A 349 -63.60 36.67 9.52
CA ARG A 349 -64.45 37.77 9.03
C ARG A 349 -65.93 37.41 8.84
N VAL A 350 -66.31 36.14 8.89
CA VAL A 350 -67.69 35.71 8.60
C VAL A 350 -68.64 35.88 9.81
N CYS A 351 -68.15 36.05 11.03
CA CYS A 351 -69.01 36.16 12.22
C CYS A 351 -69.34 37.58 12.72
N ARG A 352 -68.94 38.66 12.03
CA ARG A 352 -69.15 40.04 12.54
C ARG A 352 -70.05 40.88 11.63
N ARG A 353 -71.24 40.39 11.31
CA ARG A 353 -72.34 41.19 10.74
C ARG A 353 -73.69 40.59 11.09
N ARG A 354 -74.13 40.78 12.34
CA ARG A 354 -75.54 40.80 12.74
C ARG A 354 -75.61 41.21 14.21
N SER A 355 -75.89 42.48 14.45
CA SER A 355 -76.82 43.01 15.45
C SER A 355 -77.10 44.45 15.05
N ALA A 356 -78.34 44.69 14.63
CA ALA A 356 -78.98 45.99 14.67
C ALA A 356 -79.30 46.35 16.13
#